data_AF-A0A7D8UDF6-F1
#
_entry.id   AF-A0A7D8UDF6-F1
#
_cell.length_a   1.000
_cell.length_b   1.000
_cell.length_c   1.000
_cell.angle_alpha   90.00
_cell.angle_beta   90.00
_cell.angle_gamma   90.00
#
_symmetry.space_group_name_H-M   'P 1'
#
loop_
_entity.id
_entity.type
_entity.pdbx_description
1 polymer ?
#
loop_
_entity_poly.entity_id
_entity_poly.type
_entity_poly.pdbx_seq_one_letter_code
_entity_poly.pdbx_strand_id
1 'polypeptide(L)'
;MLSNTQDMRAPGPVWTYDKARAYMLAALRREADAQEQGRTDEVGAGFEKCDINLPRDGDSRFRALHIALNFWDGWTDARNHEWQYYEPIKKDDWPRLARSIASAIEANEDVTDSVVLQKFGIPKQQHRDR
;
A
#
# COMPACT_ATOMS: atom_id res chain seq x y z
N MET A 1 22.48 21.43 28.87
CA MET A 1 22.40 21.13 27.42
C MET A 1 21.25 20.18 27.23
N LEU A 2 20.30 20.55 26.38
CA LEU A 2 19.04 19.85 26.15
C LEU A 2 19.28 18.48 25.52
N SER A 3 18.53 17.50 26.01
CA SER A 3 18.43 16.12 25.54
C SER A 3 18.18 16.06 24.03
N ASN A 4 18.94 15.22 23.33
CA ASN A 4 18.49 14.68 22.05
C ASN A 4 18.46 13.16 22.18
N THR A 5 17.43 12.67 22.87
CA THR A 5 17.05 11.27 22.85
C THR A 5 16.48 11.00 21.47
N GLN A 6 17.36 10.59 20.56
CA GLN A 6 16.95 9.95 19.32
C GLN A 6 16.22 8.68 19.73
N ASP A 7 14.89 8.73 19.72
CA ASP A 7 13.99 7.59 19.93
C ASP A 7 14.20 6.62 18.76
N MET A 8 15.28 5.83 18.85
CA MET A 8 15.47 4.65 18.05
C MET A 8 14.48 3.60 18.55
N ARG A 9 13.20 3.73 18.15
CA ARG A 9 12.28 2.61 18.19
C ARG A 9 12.98 1.45 17.48
N ALA A 10 13.34 0.42 18.25
CA ALA A 10 13.87 -0.82 17.70
C ALA A 10 12.94 -1.29 16.56
N PRO A 11 13.47 -1.74 15.41
CA PRO A 11 12.61 -2.21 14.33
C PRO A 11 11.75 -3.34 14.89
N GLY A 12 10.43 -3.14 14.87
CA GLY A 12 9.47 -4.20 15.14
C GLY A 12 9.74 -5.39 14.21
N PRO A 13 9.18 -6.57 14.52
CA PRO A 13 9.45 -7.77 13.74
C PRO A 13 9.02 -7.59 12.27
N VAL A 14 10.01 -7.44 11.39
CA VAL A 14 9.84 -7.37 9.95
C VAL A 14 9.12 -8.64 9.45
N TRP A 15 8.09 -8.47 8.62
CA TRP A 15 7.31 -9.60 8.12
C TRP A 15 8.04 -10.38 7.03
N THR A 16 7.84 -11.69 7.02
CA THR A 16 8.14 -12.52 5.86
C THR A 16 7.24 -12.15 4.69
N TYR A 17 7.65 -12.51 3.47
CA TYR A 17 6.84 -12.27 2.27
C TYR A 17 5.43 -12.85 2.42
N ASP A 18 5.29 -14.11 2.84
CA ASP A 18 3.98 -14.77 2.95
C ASP A 18 3.07 -14.08 3.96
N LYS A 19 3.62 -13.63 5.09
CA LYS A 19 2.86 -12.90 6.12
C LYS A 19 2.42 -11.53 5.60
N ALA A 20 3.31 -10.79 4.96
CA ALA A 20 3.01 -9.49 4.36
C ALA A 20 1.98 -9.61 3.24
N ARG A 21 2.14 -10.61 2.36
CA ARG A 21 1.22 -10.92 1.28
C ARG A 21 -0.18 -11.24 1.82
N ALA A 22 -0.28 -12.15 2.78
CA ALA A 22 -1.58 -12.52 3.36
C ALA A 22 -2.28 -11.32 4.02
N TYR A 23 -1.52 -10.49 4.76
CA TYR A 23 -2.06 -9.29 5.40
C TYR A 23 -2.56 -8.27 4.35
N MET A 24 -1.75 -7.98 3.35
CA MET A 24 -2.09 -7.03 2.28
C MET A 24 -3.34 -7.47 1.51
N LEU A 25 -3.43 -8.75 1.13
CA LEU A 25 -4.60 -9.30 0.44
C LEU A 25 -5.89 -9.16 1.26
N ALA A 26 -5.81 -9.50 2.56
CA ALA A 26 -6.97 -9.39 3.45
C ALA A 26 -7.41 -7.93 3.60
N ALA A 27 -6.47 -7.00 3.76
CA ALA A 27 -6.76 -5.58 3.90
C ALA A 27 -7.42 -4.98 2.65
N LEU A 28 -6.80 -5.16 1.46
CA LEU A 28 -7.32 -4.61 0.21
C LEU A 28 -8.75 -5.09 -0.08
N ARG A 29 -9.03 -6.39 0.17
CA ARG A 29 -10.36 -6.98 -0.04
C ARG A 29 -11.38 -6.41 0.95
N ARG A 30 -11.03 -6.41 2.24
CA ARG A 30 -11.91 -5.90 3.30
C ARG A 30 -12.28 -4.44 3.07
N GLU A 31 -11.33 -3.60 2.66
CA GLU A 31 -11.60 -2.17 2.47
C GLU A 31 -12.36 -1.88 1.18
N ALA A 32 -12.15 -2.68 0.13
CA ALA A 32 -13.00 -2.64 -1.05
C ALA A 32 -14.45 -2.95 -0.67
N ASP A 33 -14.68 -4.03 0.08
CA ASP A 33 -16.01 -4.41 0.56
C ASP A 33 -16.62 -3.31 1.46
N ALA A 34 -15.83 -2.72 2.35
CA ALA A 34 -16.29 -1.67 3.26
C ALA A 34 -16.75 -0.42 2.50
N GLN A 35 -15.92 0.08 1.57
CA GLN A 35 -16.28 1.24 0.77
C GLN A 35 -17.49 0.99 -0.13
N GLU A 36 -17.56 -0.16 -0.82
CA GLU A 36 -18.71 -0.51 -1.67
C GLU A 36 -20.03 -0.60 -0.86
N GLN A 37 -19.93 -0.92 0.43
CA GLN A 37 -21.07 -0.96 1.36
C GLN A 37 -21.30 0.38 2.09
N GLY A 38 -20.61 1.45 1.69
CA GLY A 38 -20.75 2.79 2.26
C GLY A 38 -20.04 3.03 3.58
N ARG A 39 -19.29 2.05 4.11
CA ARG A 39 -18.48 2.15 5.34
C ARG A 39 -17.10 2.70 5.03
N THR A 40 -17.06 3.89 4.46
CA THR A 40 -15.81 4.51 4.00
C THR A 40 -14.87 4.88 5.14
N ASP A 41 -15.39 5.08 6.35
CA ASP A 41 -14.64 5.34 7.58
C ASP A 41 -13.71 4.18 7.98
N GLU A 42 -13.97 2.95 7.51
CA GLU A 42 -13.12 1.78 7.73
C GLU A 42 -11.89 1.74 6.81
N VAL A 43 -11.84 2.55 5.74
CA VAL A 43 -10.68 2.62 4.84
C VAL A 43 -9.48 3.20 5.59
N GLY A 44 -8.33 2.54 5.44
CA GLY A 44 -7.07 2.81 6.15
C GLY A 44 -6.88 1.98 7.43
N ALA A 45 -7.86 1.15 7.80
CA ALA A 45 -7.79 0.37 9.04
C ALA A 45 -6.61 -0.63 9.04
N GLY A 46 -5.63 -0.39 9.91
CA GLY A 46 -4.46 -1.25 10.03
C GLY A 46 -3.38 -1.02 8.97
N PHE A 47 -3.45 0.10 8.24
CA PHE A 47 -2.39 0.57 7.36
C PHE A 47 -1.05 0.72 8.12
N GLU A 48 -1.03 1.45 9.25
CA GLU A 48 0.18 1.70 10.04
C GLU A 48 0.90 0.40 10.45
N LYS A 49 0.11 -0.62 10.82
CA LYS A 49 0.65 -1.94 11.15
C LYS A 49 1.33 -2.59 9.94
N CYS A 50 0.77 -2.47 8.74
CA CYS A 50 1.42 -2.96 7.53
C CYS A 50 2.70 -2.16 7.24
N ASP A 51 2.61 -0.84 7.28
CA ASP A 51 3.70 0.08 6.93
C ASP A 51 4.94 -0.12 7.82
N ILE A 52 4.75 -0.28 9.13
CA ILE A 52 5.85 -0.50 10.08
C ILE A 52 6.52 -1.88 9.88
N ASN A 53 5.77 -2.89 9.44
CA ASN A 53 6.26 -4.27 9.40
C ASN A 53 6.68 -4.74 7.99
N LEU A 54 6.36 -4.00 6.93
CA LEU A 54 6.75 -4.33 5.57
C LEU A 54 8.24 -4.00 5.36
N PRO A 55 9.11 -4.97 5.00
CA PRO A 55 10.54 -4.70 4.81
C PRO A 55 10.76 -3.67 3.71
N ARG A 56 11.60 -2.65 3.94
CA ARG A 56 11.94 -1.63 2.93
C ARG A 56 12.97 -2.13 1.92
N ASP A 57 13.94 -2.91 2.40
CA ASP A 57 15.02 -3.50 1.59
C ASP A 57 14.75 -4.98 1.25
N GLY A 58 13.48 -5.32 1.01
CA GLY A 58 13.08 -6.67 0.62
C GLY A 58 13.55 -7.06 -0.79
N ASP A 59 13.52 -8.35 -1.10
CA ASP A 59 13.77 -8.81 -2.47
C ASP A 59 12.68 -8.34 -3.45
N SER A 60 12.88 -8.61 -4.75
CA SER A 60 11.99 -8.14 -5.82
C SER A 60 10.53 -8.59 -5.67
N ARG A 61 10.23 -9.65 -4.91
CA ARG A 61 8.86 -10.12 -4.67
C ARG A 61 8.05 -9.09 -3.86
N PHE A 62 8.72 -8.27 -3.04
CA PHE A 62 8.05 -7.23 -2.26
C PHE A 62 7.59 -6.04 -3.10
N ARG A 63 8.04 -5.91 -4.34
CA ARG A 63 7.71 -4.78 -5.22
C ARG A 63 6.19 -4.58 -5.35
N ALA A 64 5.43 -5.64 -5.61
CA ALA A 64 3.97 -5.55 -5.69
C ALA A 64 3.34 -5.14 -4.36
N LEU A 65 3.89 -5.60 -3.23
CA LEU A 65 3.42 -5.24 -1.89
C LEU A 65 3.70 -3.78 -1.55
N HIS A 66 4.85 -3.24 -1.98
CA HIS A 66 5.17 -1.82 -1.80
C HIS A 66 4.30 -0.91 -2.67
N ILE A 67 4.00 -1.32 -3.92
CA ILE A 67 3.04 -0.59 -4.77
C ILE A 67 1.66 -0.60 -4.12
N ALA A 68 1.23 -1.74 -3.58
CA ALA A 68 -0.04 -1.85 -2.87
C ALA A 68 -0.07 -0.99 -1.60
N LEU A 69 1.03 -0.90 -0.86
CA LEU A 69 1.14 -0.04 0.31
C LEU A 69 1.01 1.44 -0.07
N ASN A 70 1.71 1.90 -1.11
CA ASN A 70 1.59 3.28 -1.62
C ASN A 70 0.16 3.58 -2.12
N PHE A 71 -0.46 2.63 -2.80
CA PHE A 71 -1.86 2.74 -3.21
C PHE A 71 -2.79 2.88 -2.01
N TRP A 72 -2.59 2.07 -0.97
CA TRP A 72 -3.42 2.07 0.23
C TRP A 72 -3.24 3.36 1.06
N ASP A 73 -2.04 3.91 1.12
CA ASP A 73 -1.76 5.24 1.67
C ASP A 73 -2.56 6.32 0.92
N GLY A 74 -2.41 6.35 -0.41
CA GLY A 74 -3.15 7.30 -1.26
C GLY A 74 -4.66 7.14 -1.18
N TRP A 75 -5.17 5.92 -1.00
CA TRP A 75 -6.59 5.67 -0.81
C TRP A 75 -7.09 6.26 0.52
N THR A 76 -6.32 6.06 1.59
CA THR A 76 -6.61 6.64 2.93
C THR A 76 -6.60 8.16 2.88
N ASP A 77 -5.61 8.73 2.20
CA ASP A 77 -5.49 10.17 2.00
C ASP A 77 -6.63 10.74 1.14
N ALA A 78 -6.99 10.09 0.03
CA ALA A 78 -8.13 10.48 -0.79
C ALA A 78 -9.43 10.47 0.02
N ARG A 79 -9.67 9.44 0.84
CA ARG A 79 -10.83 9.41 1.74
C ARG A 79 -10.86 10.62 2.68
N ASN A 80 -9.71 10.94 3.29
CA ASN A 80 -9.59 12.06 4.23
C ASN A 80 -9.86 13.41 3.56
N HIS A 81 -9.60 13.50 2.25
CA HIS A 81 -9.79 14.70 1.43
C HIS A 81 -11.04 14.63 0.54
N GLU A 82 -12.08 13.91 0.98
CA GLU A 82 -13.37 13.83 0.27
C GLU A 82 -13.23 13.41 -1.21
N TRP A 83 -12.26 12.54 -1.49
CA TRP A 83 -11.95 11.95 -2.80
C TRP A 83 -11.38 12.94 -3.83
N GLN A 84 -10.73 14.01 -3.36
CA GLN A 84 -10.08 15.02 -4.21
C GLN A 84 -8.59 14.69 -4.44
N TYR A 85 -7.97 15.33 -5.45
CA TYR A 85 -6.51 15.36 -5.73
C TYR A 85 -5.88 14.12 -6.39
N TYR A 86 -6.64 13.04 -6.61
CA TYR A 86 -6.13 11.79 -7.20
C TYR A 86 -6.54 11.55 -8.66
N GLU A 87 -6.89 12.61 -9.41
CA GLU A 87 -7.29 12.49 -10.81
C GLU A 87 -6.28 11.69 -11.63
N PRO A 88 -6.73 10.73 -12.47
CA PRO A 88 -8.12 10.50 -12.86
C PRO A 88 -8.92 9.56 -11.95
N ILE A 89 -8.37 9.10 -10.81
CA ILE A 89 -9.03 8.14 -9.92
C ILE A 89 -10.20 8.82 -9.20
N LYS A 90 -11.42 8.31 -9.43
CA LYS A 90 -12.63 8.77 -8.72
C LYS A 90 -12.89 7.90 -7.51
N LYS A 91 -13.82 8.34 -6.64
CA LYS A 91 -14.28 7.59 -5.46
C LYS A 91 -14.51 6.11 -5.79
N ASP A 92 -15.30 5.80 -6.81
CA ASP A 92 -15.69 4.41 -7.12
C ASP A 92 -14.60 3.59 -7.82
N ASP A 93 -13.50 4.22 -8.25
CA ASP A 93 -12.37 3.50 -8.83
C ASP A 93 -11.54 2.78 -7.77
N TRP A 94 -11.45 3.31 -6.54
CA TRP A 94 -10.56 2.78 -5.52
C TRP A 94 -10.82 1.29 -5.18
N PRO A 95 -12.06 0.83 -4.93
CA PRO A 95 -12.32 -0.58 -4.67
C PRO A 95 -11.96 -1.49 -5.87
N ARG A 96 -12.28 -1.04 -7.10
CA ARG A 96 -11.94 -1.77 -8.33
C ARG A 96 -10.43 -1.92 -8.49
N LEU A 97 -9.67 -0.85 -8.27
CA LEU A 97 -8.20 -0.86 -8.34
C LEU A 97 -7.60 -1.73 -7.23
N ALA A 98 -8.13 -1.66 -6.01
CA ALA A 98 -7.69 -2.50 -4.89
C ALA A 98 -7.86 -4.01 -5.21
N ARG A 99 -8.99 -4.40 -5.83
CA ARG A 99 -9.25 -5.78 -6.28
C ARG A 99 -8.30 -6.21 -7.40
N SER A 100 -7.99 -5.31 -8.34
CA SER A 100 -7.01 -5.56 -9.40
C SER A 100 -5.62 -5.83 -8.82
N ILE A 101 -5.14 -4.98 -7.90
CA ILE A 101 -3.86 -5.15 -7.20
C ILE A 101 -3.85 -6.45 -6.38
N ALA A 102 -4.92 -6.74 -5.64
CA ALA A 102 -5.04 -7.97 -4.87
C ALA A 102 -4.99 -9.21 -5.77
N SER A 103 -5.60 -9.17 -6.95
CA SER A 103 -5.56 -10.27 -7.91
C SER A 103 -4.13 -10.52 -8.42
N ALA A 104 -3.38 -9.47 -8.74
CA ALA A 104 -1.97 -9.59 -9.15
C ALA A 104 -1.10 -10.18 -8.01
N ILE A 105 -1.25 -9.67 -6.78
CA ILE A 105 -0.53 -10.21 -5.61
C ILE A 105 -0.90 -11.68 -5.36
N GLU A 106 -2.18 -12.04 -5.54
CA GLU A 106 -2.65 -13.41 -5.37
C GLU A 106 -2.05 -14.35 -6.44
N ALA A 107 -1.96 -13.90 -7.69
CA ALA A 107 -1.32 -14.64 -8.77
C ALA A 107 0.22 -14.66 -8.68
N ASN A 108 0.81 -13.90 -7.75
CA ASN A 108 2.26 -13.66 -7.69
C ASN A 108 2.80 -13.01 -8.99
N GLU A 109 2.01 -12.09 -9.54
CA GLU A 109 2.29 -11.32 -10.75
C GLU A 109 2.59 -9.85 -10.41
N ASP A 110 3.19 -9.14 -11.36
CA ASP A 110 3.37 -7.69 -11.27
C ASP A 110 2.03 -6.96 -11.40
N VAL A 111 1.89 -5.83 -10.70
CA VAL A 111 0.79 -4.88 -10.94
C VAL A 111 0.99 -4.25 -12.33
N THR A 112 -0.03 -4.35 -13.18
CA THR A 112 0.00 -3.87 -14.56
C THR A 112 -0.95 -2.72 -14.87
N ASP A 113 -1.88 -2.39 -13.95
CA ASP A 113 -2.80 -1.27 -14.13
C ASP A 113 -2.02 0.05 -14.25
N SER A 114 -2.18 0.72 -15.39
CA SER A 114 -1.37 1.89 -15.75
C SER A 114 -1.61 3.08 -14.83
N VAL A 115 -2.84 3.27 -14.36
CA VAL A 115 -3.19 4.36 -13.44
C VAL A 115 -2.53 4.11 -12.09
N VAL A 116 -2.56 2.86 -11.61
CA VAL A 116 -1.87 2.48 -10.36
C VAL A 116 -0.37 2.69 -10.49
N LEU A 117 0.24 2.22 -11.57
CA LEU A 117 1.68 2.36 -11.78
C LEU A 117 2.12 3.81 -11.93
N GLN A 118 1.32 4.66 -12.59
CA GLN A 118 1.64 6.08 -12.75
C GLN A 118 1.59 6.84 -11.43
N LYS A 119 0.65 6.50 -10.54
CA LYS A 119 0.42 7.22 -9.28
C LYS A 119 1.19 6.66 -8.10
N PHE A 120 1.35 5.34 -8.03
CA PHE A 120 1.85 4.64 -6.84
C PHE A 120 3.04 3.72 -7.14
N GLY A 121 3.42 3.62 -8.42
CA GLY A 121 4.56 2.82 -8.86
C GLY A 121 5.85 3.27 -8.20
N ILE A 122 6.72 2.30 -7.92
CA ILE A 122 8.05 2.56 -7.39
C ILE A 122 8.97 2.76 -8.60
N PRO A 123 9.81 3.81 -8.62
CA PRO A 123 10.81 3.97 -9.66
C PRO A 123 11.64 2.68 -9.74
N LYS A 124 11.82 2.13 -10.94
CA LYS A 124 12.87 1.12 -11.11
C LYS A 124 14.17 1.80 -10.66
N GLN A 125 14.82 1.28 -9.62
CA GLN A 125 16.16 1.74 -9.26
C GLN A 125 16.99 1.72 -10.54
N GLN A 126 17.32 2.91 -11.05
CA GLN A 126 18.31 3.02 -12.10
C GLN A 126 19.59 2.49 -11.46
N HIS A 127 20.15 1.42 -12.04
CA HIS A 127 21.52 1.05 -11.76
C HIS A 127 22.35 2.33 -11.92
N ARG A 128 22.76 2.91 -10.79
CA ARG A 128 23.88 3.85 -10.79
C ARG A 128 25.09 2.98 -11.04
N ASP A 129 25.35 2.73 -12.32
CA ASP A 129 26.66 2.28 -12.75
C ASP A 129 27.66 3.31 -12.23
N ARG A 130 28.60 2.80 -11.43
CA ARG A 130 29.70 3.54 -10.80
C ARG A 130 30.63 4.12 -11.84
#